data_AF-A0A537F2Y2-F1
#
_entry.id   AF-A0A537F2Y2-F1
#
_cell.length_a   1.000
_cell.length_b   1.000
_cell.length_c   1.000
_cell.angle_alpha   90.00
_cell.angle_beta   90.00
_cell.angle_gamma   90.00
#
_symmetry.space_group_name_H-M   'P 1'
#
loop_
_entity.id
_entity.type
_entity.pdbx_description
1 polymer ?
#
loop_
_entity_poly.entity_id
_entity_poly.type
_entity_poly.pdbx_seq_one_letter_code
_entity_poly.pdbx_strand_id
1 'polypeptide(L)'
;MPENIQASVEKKSNPHLTSPTFVFSLILICVYVVIGFLVGDFISPLSTPSSVLQFLAQCDGPLPIYPWTLVTSIFLHASIIHIASNILFLLLLGT
;
A
#
# COMPACT_ATOMS: atom_id res chain seq x y z
N MET A 1 18.85 -31.00 35.18
CA MET A 1 19.32 -29.66 34.78
C MET A 1 19.00 -29.51 33.29
N PRO A 2 18.09 -28.63 32.87
CA PRO A 2 17.47 -28.73 31.54
C PRO A 2 18.31 -28.00 30.49
N GLU A 3 19.09 -28.76 29.72
CA GLU A 3 19.88 -28.26 28.57
C GLU A 3 19.07 -28.24 27.26
N ASN A 4 17.73 -28.25 27.31
CA ASN A 4 16.88 -28.51 26.14
C ASN A 4 15.85 -27.41 25.82
N ILE A 5 16.06 -26.16 26.26
CA ILE A 5 15.18 -25.03 25.87
C ILE A 5 15.99 -23.88 25.28
N GLN A 6 17.03 -24.19 24.50
CA GLN A 6 17.74 -23.17 23.70
C GLN A 6 17.80 -23.51 22.20
N ALA A 7 17.20 -24.63 21.78
CA ALA A 7 17.30 -25.12 20.40
C ALA A 7 16.05 -24.86 19.50
N SER A 8 15.01 -24.17 19.97
CA SER A 8 13.76 -24.04 19.18
C SER A 8 13.12 -22.66 19.19
N VAL A 9 13.94 -21.61 19.16
CA VAL A 9 13.54 -20.35 18.53
C VAL A 9 14.68 -19.91 17.63
N GLU A 10 15.09 -20.78 16.72
CA GLU A 10 15.61 -20.29 15.46
C GLU A 10 14.45 -19.51 14.83
N LYS A 11 14.43 -18.19 15.06
CA LYS A 11 13.63 -17.28 14.24
C LYS A 11 14.14 -17.54 12.84
N LYS A 12 13.43 -18.39 12.09
CA LYS A 12 13.58 -18.54 10.66
C LYS A 12 13.23 -17.18 10.06
N SER A 13 14.19 -16.27 10.10
CA SER A 13 14.08 -14.94 9.52
C SER A 13 14.14 -15.20 8.02
N ASN A 14 12.97 -15.45 7.44
CA ASN A 14 12.85 -15.60 6.00
C ASN A 14 13.44 -14.33 5.38
N PRO A 15 14.57 -14.40 4.66
CA PRO A 15 15.22 -13.20 4.12
C PRO A 15 14.29 -12.43 3.19
N HIS A 16 13.32 -13.13 2.57
CA HIS A 16 12.24 -12.56 1.77
C HIS A 16 11.25 -11.66 2.55
N LEU A 17 11.03 -11.90 3.86
CA LEU A 17 10.14 -11.06 4.68
C LEU A 17 10.78 -9.71 5.05
N THR A 18 12.08 -9.53 4.78
CA THR A 18 12.83 -8.30 5.05
C THR A 18 13.12 -7.51 3.77
N SER A 19 12.55 -7.93 2.63
CA SER A 19 12.73 -7.19 1.38
C SER A 19 11.95 -5.87 1.45
N PRO A 20 12.57 -4.71 1.21
CA PRO A 20 11.89 -3.42 1.19
C PRO A 20 10.66 -3.42 0.28
N THR A 21 10.74 -4.13 -0.85
CA THR A 21 9.65 -4.28 -1.82
C THR A 21 8.45 -5.05 -1.29
N PHE A 22 8.67 -6.05 -0.45
CA PHE A 22 7.57 -6.78 0.20
C PHE A 22 6.84 -5.88 1.19
N VAL A 23 7.58 -5.09 1.96
CA VAL A 23 7.02 -4.12 2.91
C VAL A 23 6.21 -3.05 2.18
N PHE A 24 6.76 -2.46 1.10
CA PHE A 24 6.03 -1.48 0.29
C PHE A 24 4.77 -2.07 -0.36
N SER A 25 4.84 -3.31 -0.86
CA SER A 25 3.67 -4.00 -1.43
C SER A 25 2.57 -4.20 -0.38
N LEU A 26 2.94 -4.58 0.84
CA LEU A 26 1.98 -4.75 1.93
C LEU A 26 1.32 -3.41 2.30
N ILE A 27 2.11 -2.33 2.39
CA ILE A 27 1.60 -0.98 2.67
C ILE A 27 0.61 -0.54 1.58
N LEU A 28 0.95 -0.76 0.30
CA LEU A 28 0.08 -0.44 -0.83
C LEU A 28 -1.26 -1.16 -0.73
N ILE A 29 -1.26 -2.47 -0.43
CA ILE A 29 -2.49 -3.26 -0.24
C ILE A 29 -3.31 -2.70 0.93
N CYS A 30 -2.69 -2.42 2.08
CA CYS A 30 -3.38 -1.88 3.24
C CYS A 30 -4.05 -0.54 2.92
N VAL A 31 -3.33 0.39 2.27
CA VAL A 31 -3.88 1.68 1.86
C VAL A 31 -5.06 1.49 0.91
N TYR A 32 -4.94 0.59 -0.07
CA TYR A 32 -6.03 0.32 -1.02
C TYR A 32 -7.29 -0.20 -0.34
N VAL A 33 -7.15 -1.15 0.59
CA VAL A 33 -8.29 -1.72 1.33
C VAL A 33 -8.96 -0.66 2.19
N VAL A 34 -8.18 0.18 2.88
CA VAL A 34 -8.72 1.28 3.70
C VAL A 34 -9.49 2.27 2.84
N ILE A 35 -8.91 2.72 1.72
CA ILE A 35 -9.58 3.65 0.81
C ILE A 35 -10.83 3.03 0.18
N GLY A 36 -10.76 1.77 -0.27
CA GLY A 36 -11.93 1.06 -0.80
C GLY A 36 -13.05 0.92 0.23
N PHE A 37 -12.72 0.71 1.50
CA PHE A 37 -13.71 0.69 2.58
C PHE A 37 -14.31 2.07 2.87
N LEU A 38 -13.50 3.13 2.88
CA LEU A 38 -13.98 4.50 3.10
C LEU A 38 -14.89 5.01 1.97
N VAL A 39 -14.59 4.61 0.73
CA VAL A 39 -15.33 5.01 -0.46
C VAL A 39 -16.54 4.11 -0.71
N GLY A 40 -16.48 2.85 -0.30
CA GLY A 40 -17.48 1.84 -0.60
C GLY A 40 -17.35 1.22 -2.00
N ASP A 41 -16.26 1.51 -2.72
CA ASP A 41 -15.95 0.93 -4.03
C ASP A 41 -14.49 0.44 -4.07
N PHE A 42 -14.32 -0.86 -4.32
CA PHE A 42 -13.02 -1.51 -4.44
C PHE A 42 -12.58 -1.71 -5.89
N ILE A 43 -13.41 -1.37 -6.87
CA ILE A 43 -13.08 -1.49 -8.30
C ILE A 43 -12.50 -0.18 -8.80
N SER A 44 -13.16 0.94 -8.49
CA SER A 44 -12.74 2.28 -8.89
C SER A 44 -12.90 3.30 -7.75
N PRO A 45 -12.13 3.14 -6.64
CA PRO A 45 -12.25 4.03 -5.48
C PRO A 45 -12.05 5.50 -5.82
N LEU A 46 -11.25 5.81 -6.85
CA LEU A 46 -10.93 7.18 -7.26
C LEU A 46 -11.97 7.84 -8.18
N SER A 47 -12.88 7.05 -8.75
CA SER A 47 -13.97 7.55 -9.59
C SER A 47 -15.19 7.97 -8.78
N THR A 48 -15.26 7.56 -7.52
CA THR A 48 -16.38 7.89 -6.63
C THR A 48 -16.07 9.21 -5.90
N PRO A 49 -16.90 10.26 -6.08
CA PRO A 49 -16.65 11.54 -5.43
C PRO A 49 -16.87 11.42 -3.92
N SER A 50 -15.77 11.43 -3.16
CA SER A 50 -15.81 11.49 -1.70
C SER A 50 -14.95 12.64 -1.18
N SER A 51 -15.40 13.31 -0.12
CA SER A 51 -14.68 14.43 0.49
C SER A 51 -13.31 14.01 1.02
N VAL A 52 -13.19 12.75 1.47
CA VAL A 52 -11.92 12.16 1.90
C VAL A 52 -10.95 12.07 0.72
N LEU A 53 -11.42 11.61 -0.45
CA LEU A 53 -10.58 11.59 -1.65
C LEU A 53 -10.18 12.96 -2.13
N GLN A 54 -11.06 13.96 -2.06
CA GLN A 54 -10.70 15.33 -2.47
C GLN A 54 -9.63 15.96 -1.55
N PHE A 55 -9.53 15.49 -0.31
CA PHE A 55 -8.47 15.90 0.61
C PHE A 55 -7.15 15.14 0.40
N LEU A 56 -7.25 13.84 0.13
CA LEU A 56 -6.09 12.96 -0.08
C LEU A 56 -5.53 13.06 -1.50
N ALA A 57 -6.38 13.29 -2.49
CA ALA A 57 -6.05 13.39 -3.90
C ALA A 57 -6.52 14.74 -4.42
N GLN A 58 -5.68 15.38 -5.23
CA GLN A 58 -6.13 16.56 -5.96
C GLN A 58 -7.00 16.13 -7.14
N CYS A 59 -8.30 16.06 -6.90
CA CYS A 59 -9.30 15.75 -7.91
C CYS A 59 -9.75 17.06 -8.58
N ASP A 60 -9.08 17.45 -9.67
CA ASP A 60 -9.49 18.47 -10.66
C ASP A 60 -10.18 19.74 -10.11
N GLY A 61 -9.63 20.35 -9.06
CA GLY A 61 -10.12 21.62 -8.50
C GLY A 61 -9.13 22.77 -8.67
N PRO A 62 -9.57 24.05 -8.63
CA PRO A 62 -8.71 25.24 -8.63
C PRO A 62 -7.90 25.39 -7.31
N LEU A 63 -7.80 24.32 -6.54
CA LEU A 63 -7.17 24.29 -5.23
C LEU A 63 -5.65 24.33 -5.37
N PRO A 64 -4.95 25.04 -4.47
CA PRO A 64 -3.50 25.02 -4.43
C PRO A 64 -2.98 23.60 -4.24
N ILE A 65 -1.89 23.25 -4.93
CA ILE A 65 -1.23 21.96 -4.76
C ILE A 65 -0.68 21.88 -3.35
N TYR A 66 -1.27 20.99 -2.56
CA TYR A 66 -0.81 20.75 -1.21
C TYR A 66 0.35 19.75 -1.21
N PRO A 67 1.44 19.97 -0.45
CA PRO A 67 2.62 19.10 -0.52
C PRO A 67 2.34 17.63 -0.21
N TRP A 68 1.35 17.35 0.64
CA TRP A 68 0.98 15.98 1.00
C TRP A 68 0.28 15.24 -0.14
N THR A 69 -0.36 15.92 -1.09
CA THR A 69 -1.07 15.26 -2.21
C THR A 69 -0.10 14.57 -3.17
N LEU A 70 1.16 15.04 -3.24
CA LEU A 70 2.24 14.38 -3.97
C LEU A 70 2.67 13.07 -3.30
N VAL A 71 2.65 13.02 -1.98
CA VAL A 71 3.03 11.83 -1.22
C VAL A 71 1.90 10.81 -1.30
N THR A 72 0.65 11.23 -1.07
CA THR A 72 -0.52 10.35 -1.13
C THR A 72 -0.79 9.83 -2.55
N SER A 73 -0.47 10.59 -3.61
CA SER A 73 -0.63 10.12 -4.99
C SER A 73 0.24 8.91 -5.33
N ILE A 74 1.34 8.68 -4.60
CA ILE A 74 2.18 7.48 -4.76
C ILE A 74 1.42 6.22 -4.31
N PHE A 75 0.54 6.36 -3.32
CA PHE A 75 -0.17 5.23 -2.70
C PHE A 75 -1.60 5.08 -3.21
N LEU A 76 -2.23 6.16 -3.67
CA LEU A 76 -3.60 6.13 -4.20
C LEU A 76 -3.63 5.54 -5.61
N HIS A 77 -4.40 4.48 -5.79
CA HIS A 77 -4.55 3.83 -7.09
C HIS A 77 -6.01 3.89 -7.53
N ALA A 78 -6.21 4.36 -8.77
CA ALA A 78 -7.54 4.53 -9.35
C ALA A 78 -8.31 3.23 -9.56
N SER A 79 -7.61 2.11 -9.71
CA SER A 79 -8.21 0.81 -9.98
C SER A 79 -7.39 -0.33 -9.40
N ILE A 80 -8.06 -1.48 -9.22
CA ILE A 80 -7.43 -2.70 -8.73
C ILE A 80 -6.33 -3.22 -9.67
N ILE A 81 -6.51 -3.02 -10.97
CA ILE A 81 -5.51 -3.40 -11.99
C ILE A 81 -4.27 -2.51 -11.84
N HIS A 82 -4.47 -1.22 -11.59
CA HIS A 82 -3.36 -0.28 -11.45
C HIS A 82 -2.46 -0.64 -10.26
N ILE A 83 -3.04 -0.94 -9.10
CA ILE A 83 -2.26 -1.39 -7.93
C ILE A 83 -1.63 -2.77 -8.14
N ALA A 84 -2.35 -3.71 -8.76
CA ALA A 84 -1.81 -5.05 -9.01
C ALA A 84 -0.58 -5.00 -9.92
N SER A 85 -0.60 -4.19 -10.99
CA SER A 85 0.56 -3.99 -11.86
C SER A 85 1.73 -3.32 -11.13
N ASN A 86 1.45 -2.36 -10.24
CA ASN A 86 2.49 -1.66 -9.50
C ASN A 86 3.19 -2.58 -8.47
N ILE A 87 2.41 -3.40 -7.75
CA ILE A 87 2.93 -4.44 -6.86
C ILE A 87 3.73 -5.47 -7.65
N LEU A 88 3.24 -5.92 -8.81
CA LEU A 88 3.95 -6.87 -9.66
C LEU A 88 5.30 -6.30 -10.11
N PHE A 89 5.33 -5.04 -10.55
CA PHE A 89 6.57 -4.37 -10.95
C PHE A 89 7.56 -4.24 -9.79
N LEU A 90 7.08 -3.85 -8.61
CA LEU A 90 7.90 -3.78 -7.40
C LEU A 90 8.48 -5.16 -7.05
N LEU A 91 7.68 -6.22 -7.08
CA LEU A 91 8.13 -7.57 -6.75
C LEU A 91 9.08 -8.17 -7.80
N LEU A 92 8.95 -7.80 -9.08
CA LEU A 92 9.81 -8.29 -10.15
C LEU A 92 11.13 -7.53 -10.31
N LEU A 93 11.17 -6.22 -9.98
CA LEU A 93 12.32 -5.36 -10.26
C LEU A 93 13.01 -4.79 -9.03
N GLY A 94 12.43 -4.91 -7.84
CA GLY A 94 13.08 -4.49 -6.59
C GLY A 94 13.54 -5.65 -5.72
N THR A 95 13.93 -6.76 -6.36
CA THR A 95 14.90 -7.76 -5.84
C THR A 95 16.30 -7.39 -6.28
#